data_AF-A0A5C8ZNJ5-F1
#
_entry.id   AF-A0A5C8ZNJ5-F1
#
_cell.length_a   1.000
_cell.length_b   1.000
_cell.length_c   1.000
_cell.angle_alpha   90.00
_cell.angle_beta   90.00
_cell.angle_gamma   90.00
#
_symmetry.space_group_name_H-M   'P 1'
#
loop_
_entity.id
_entity.type
_entity.pdbx_description
1 polymer ?
#
loop_
_entity_poly.entity_id
_entity_poly.type
_entity_poly.pdbx_seq_one_letter_code
_entity_poly.pdbx_strand_id
1 'polypeptide(L)'
;MRRLKPLSLCCCALLCAGYVSGANADFFSRLKDVVEDTAKRTTEAIIVQKTQEIIRDMIIGYTSVQTKTPEEVNRDYEKETGSRPVNTTVSAYRTEILPGDAVSPGTKVKVKSYIEVVEGSSGKPVVLEERLTIWDNEDNTIALKAMTKEAGERGGGFTGEFSFTLPDGLPQGVYPVSSDLMLNGELVGDKRHSLQLVFLAGETPQLLALAPVAGR
;
A
#
# COMPACT_ATOMS: atom_id res chain seq x y z
N MET A 1 -79.19 -41.47 31.68
CA MET A 1 -78.18 -40.70 32.44
C MET A 1 -77.80 -39.47 31.59
N ARG A 2 -78.30 -38.28 31.94
CA ARG A 2 -77.56 -37.11 32.51
C ARG A 2 -76.50 -36.53 31.53
N ARG A 3 -76.76 -35.45 30.77
CA ARG A 3 -76.88 -33.99 31.06
C ARG A 3 -75.54 -33.21 31.14
N LEU A 4 -75.41 -32.23 30.22
CA LEU A 4 -74.86 -30.84 30.26
C LEU A 4 -73.36 -30.50 30.54
N LYS A 5 -72.76 -29.77 29.55
CA LYS A 5 -71.85 -28.57 29.47
C LYS A 5 -71.28 -27.90 30.77
N PRO A 6 -70.41 -26.83 30.73
CA PRO A 6 -69.14 -26.48 30.01
C PRO A 6 -68.08 -25.73 30.93
N LEU A 7 -67.09 -25.03 30.32
CA LEU A 7 -66.17 -23.96 30.85
C LEU A 7 -64.91 -24.35 31.68
N SER A 8 -63.75 -23.81 31.31
CA SER A 8 -63.09 -22.71 32.08
C SER A 8 -61.76 -22.25 31.46
N LEU A 9 -61.68 -20.94 31.26
CA LEU A 9 -60.48 -20.11 31.27
C LEU A 9 -59.57 -20.47 32.46
N CYS A 10 -58.25 -20.45 32.29
CA CYS A 10 -57.35 -20.16 33.40
C CYS A 10 -56.26 -19.19 32.96
N CYS A 11 -56.47 -17.96 33.41
CA CYS A 11 -55.51 -16.88 33.52
C CYS A 11 -54.39 -17.33 34.47
N CYS A 12 -53.13 -17.10 34.11
CA CYS A 12 -52.05 -17.06 35.09
C CYS A 12 -51.25 -15.78 34.87
N ALA A 13 -51.82 -14.68 35.36
CA ALA A 13 -51.06 -13.49 35.72
C ALA A 13 -50.34 -13.80 37.03
N LEU A 14 -49.02 -13.94 36.98
CA LEU A 14 -48.15 -13.88 38.16
C LEU A 14 -47.29 -12.63 38.03
N LEU A 15 -47.52 -11.73 38.97
CA LEU A 15 -46.76 -10.52 39.24
C LEU A 15 -45.32 -10.86 39.60
N CYS A 16 -44.36 -10.27 38.88
CA CYS A 16 -43.08 -9.89 39.44
C CYS A 16 -42.86 -8.40 39.14
N ALA A 17 -43.03 -7.56 40.16
CA ALA A 17 -42.49 -6.23 40.19
C ALA A 17 -40.96 -6.32 40.36
N GLY A 18 -40.22 -5.48 39.63
CA GLY A 18 -38.79 -5.26 39.83
C GLY A 18 -37.88 -6.11 38.96
N TYR A 19 -37.41 -5.51 37.87
CA TYR A 19 -36.07 -5.57 37.25
C TYR A 19 -36.25 -5.16 35.79
N VAL A 20 -36.23 -3.85 35.51
CA VAL A 20 -35.85 -3.38 34.17
C VAL A 20 -34.37 -3.73 34.05
N SER A 21 -34.12 -4.96 33.63
CA SER A 21 -32.78 -5.54 33.57
C SER A 21 -31.93 -4.75 32.58
N GLY A 22 -30.76 -4.29 33.02
CA GLY A 22 -29.73 -3.68 32.17
C GLY A 22 -29.30 -4.54 30.98
N ALA A 23 -29.72 -5.81 30.95
CA ALA A 23 -29.51 -6.74 29.84
C ALA A 23 -30.10 -6.28 28.49
N ASN A 24 -31.16 -5.45 28.48
CA ASN A 24 -31.72 -4.94 27.22
C ASN A 24 -30.85 -3.82 26.62
N ALA A 25 -30.29 -2.92 27.44
CA ALA A 25 -29.43 -1.84 26.95
C ALA A 25 -28.11 -2.39 26.36
N ASP A 26 -27.53 -3.40 27.03
CA ASP A 26 -26.31 -4.07 26.57
C ASP A 26 -26.52 -4.89 25.29
N PHE A 27 -27.73 -5.40 25.06
CA PHE A 27 -28.06 -6.13 23.83
C PHE A 27 -28.18 -5.18 22.63
N PHE A 28 -28.86 -4.03 22.79
CA PHE A 28 -29.02 -3.05 21.72
C PHE A 28 -27.71 -2.30 21.41
N SER A 29 -26.86 -2.04 22.40
CA SER A 29 -25.52 -1.47 22.15
C SER A 29 -24.65 -2.43 21.35
N ARG A 30 -24.60 -3.71 21.73
CA ARG A 30 -23.86 -4.73 20.98
C ARG A 30 -24.40 -4.91 19.56
N LEU A 31 -25.71 -4.84 19.34
CA LEU A 31 -26.28 -4.86 18.00
C LEU A 31 -25.89 -3.63 17.20
N LYS A 32 -25.90 -2.43 17.81
CA LYS A 32 -25.43 -1.21 17.16
C LYS A 32 -23.96 -1.33 16.78
N ASP A 33 -23.12 -1.80 17.70
CA ASP A 33 -21.69 -1.99 17.47
C ASP A 33 -21.45 -3.01 16.34
N VAL A 34 -22.19 -4.11 16.30
CA VAL A 34 -22.10 -5.11 15.23
C VAL A 34 -22.61 -4.56 13.89
N VAL A 35 -23.68 -3.79 13.87
CA VAL A 35 -24.22 -3.17 12.64
C VAL A 35 -23.27 -2.08 12.14
N GLU A 36 -22.70 -1.28 13.03
CA GLU A 36 -21.72 -0.23 12.71
C GLU A 36 -20.41 -0.85 12.21
N ASP A 37 -19.90 -1.89 12.87
CA ASP A 37 -18.73 -2.67 12.45
C ASP A 37 -18.97 -3.40 11.13
N THR A 38 -20.18 -3.96 10.91
CA THR A 38 -20.54 -4.61 9.65
C THR A 38 -20.72 -3.59 8.52
N ALA A 39 -21.37 -2.46 8.77
CA ALA A 39 -21.56 -1.39 7.80
C ALA A 39 -20.23 -0.75 7.41
N LYS A 40 -19.33 -0.55 8.39
CA LYS A 40 -17.98 -0.06 8.18
C LYS A 40 -17.18 -1.05 7.33
N ARG A 41 -17.15 -2.34 7.70
CA ARG A 41 -16.47 -3.38 6.92
C ARG A 41 -17.04 -3.54 5.51
N THR A 42 -18.35 -3.43 5.35
CA THR A 42 -18.99 -3.50 4.03
C THR A 42 -18.62 -2.30 3.17
N THR A 43 -18.57 -1.11 3.77
CA THR A 43 -18.18 0.13 3.07
C THR A 43 -16.71 0.10 2.67
N GLU A 44 -15.81 -0.29 3.58
CA GLU A 44 -14.38 -0.49 3.32
C GLU A 44 -14.15 -1.53 2.22
N ALA A 45 -14.82 -2.69 2.29
CA ALA A 45 -14.71 -3.73 1.27
C ALA A 45 -15.20 -3.27 -0.11
N ILE A 46 -16.28 -2.49 -0.18
CA ILE A 46 -16.79 -1.92 -1.44
C ILE A 46 -15.80 -0.89 -2.01
N ILE A 47 -15.22 -0.03 -1.17
CA ILE A 47 -14.21 0.95 -1.59
C ILE A 47 -12.98 0.23 -2.13
N VAL A 48 -12.45 -0.76 -1.42
CA VAL A 48 -11.29 -1.57 -1.86
C VAL A 48 -11.56 -2.25 -3.21
N GLN A 49 -12.73 -2.89 -3.38
CA GLN A 49 -13.07 -3.54 -4.65
C GLN A 49 -13.12 -2.55 -5.82
N LYS A 50 -13.76 -1.39 -5.62
CA LYS A 50 -13.87 -0.36 -6.66
C LYS A 50 -12.51 0.27 -6.99
N THR A 51 -11.67 0.52 -5.99
CA THR A 51 -10.29 1.00 -6.14
C THR A 51 -9.44 -0.02 -6.91
N GLN A 52 -9.57 -1.31 -6.61
CA GLN A 52 -8.89 -2.39 -7.34
C GLN A 52 -9.31 -2.47 -8.81
N GLU A 53 -10.59 -2.28 -9.12
CA GLU A 53 -11.07 -2.22 -10.51
C GLU A 53 -10.47 -1.03 -11.26
N ILE A 54 -10.46 0.16 -10.65
CA ILE A 54 -9.88 1.39 -11.23
C ILE A 54 -8.36 1.22 -11.49
N ILE A 55 -7.64 0.55 -10.58
CA ILE A 55 -6.19 0.35 -10.69
C ILE A 55 -5.80 -0.81 -11.61
N ARG A 56 -6.71 -1.75 -11.87
CA ARG A 56 -6.44 -2.86 -12.80
C ARG A 56 -5.98 -2.33 -14.17
N ASP A 57 -6.58 -1.26 -14.64
CA ASP A 57 -6.28 -0.66 -15.95
C ASP A 57 -5.09 0.29 -15.93
N MET A 58 -4.52 0.57 -14.75
CA MET A 58 -3.32 1.38 -14.62
C MET A 58 -2.13 0.68 -15.30
N ILE A 59 -1.49 1.42 -16.21
CA ILE A 59 -0.30 1.00 -16.94
C ILE A 59 0.93 1.50 -16.17
N ILE A 60 1.85 0.57 -15.89
CA ILE A 60 3.19 0.89 -15.39
C ILE A 60 4.16 0.67 -16.56
N GLY A 61 4.87 1.72 -16.96
CA GLY A 61 6.00 1.65 -17.87
C GLY A 61 7.31 1.43 -17.09
N TYR A 62 8.28 0.80 -17.73
CA TYR A 62 9.62 0.64 -17.18
C TYR A 62 10.69 0.77 -18.25
N THR A 63 11.79 1.43 -17.91
CA THR A 63 13.01 1.49 -18.72
C THR A 63 14.22 1.28 -17.81
N SER A 64 15.20 0.48 -18.26
CA SER A 64 16.50 0.33 -17.61
C SER A 64 17.62 0.64 -18.61
N VAL A 65 18.65 1.34 -18.14
CA VAL A 65 19.84 1.68 -18.92
C VAL A 65 21.08 1.35 -18.12
N GLN A 66 22.01 0.57 -18.70
CA GLN A 66 23.33 0.36 -18.12
C GLN A 66 24.17 1.64 -18.29
N THR A 67 24.62 2.21 -17.17
CA THR A 67 25.42 3.45 -17.11
C THR A 67 26.89 3.21 -16.83
N LYS A 68 27.25 2.06 -16.25
CA LYS A 68 28.64 1.62 -16.04
C LYS A 68 28.77 0.14 -16.37
N THR A 69 29.93 -0.25 -16.89
CA THR A 69 30.22 -1.67 -17.13
C THR A 69 30.57 -2.39 -15.80
N PRO A 70 30.47 -3.72 -15.72
CA PRO A 70 30.93 -4.48 -14.56
C PRO A 70 32.42 -4.27 -14.29
N GLU A 71 33.25 -4.12 -15.31
CA GLU A 71 34.69 -3.88 -15.15
C GLU A 71 34.96 -2.52 -14.48
N GLU A 72 34.20 -1.50 -14.85
CA GLU A 72 34.28 -0.17 -14.24
C GLU A 72 33.86 -0.21 -12.78
N VAL A 73 32.70 -0.82 -12.48
CA VAL A 73 32.19 -0.93 -11.11
C VAL A 73 33.09 -1.77 -10.22
N ASN A 74 33.58 -2.91 -10.72
CA ASN A 74 34.50 -3.77 -9.97
C ASN A 74 35.82 -3.05 -9.67
N ARG A 75 36.38 -2.32 -10.65
CA ARG A 75 37.60 -1.54 -10.47
C ARG A 75 37.41 -0.44 -9.44
N ASP A 76 36.30 0.29 -9.49
CA ASP A 76 36.02 1.37 -8.56
C ASP A 76 35.80 0.82 -7.14
N TYR A 77 35.09 -0.30 -7.01
CA TYR A 77 34.94 -1.03 -5.75
C TYR A 77 36.27 -1.53 -5.18
N GLU A 78 37.16 -2.09 -6.01
CA GLU A 78 38.49 -2.55 -5.58
C GLU A 78 39.39 -1.41 -5.11
N LYS A 79 39.30 -0.23 -5.71
CA LYS A 79 40.04 0.96 -5.25
C LYS A 79 39.61 1.40 -3.86
N GLU A 80 38.32 1.26 -3.54
CA GLU A 80 37.76 1.68 -2.26
C GLU A 80 37.94 0.63 -1.14
N THR A 81 37.81 -0.65 -1.48
CA THR A 81 37.76 -1.75 -0.49
C THR A 81 38.99 -2.66 -0.50
N GLY A 82 39.84 -2.55 -1.51
CA GLY A 82 41.08 -3.31 -1.69
C GLY A 82 40.92 -4.68 -2.37
N SER A 83 39.72 -5.24 -2.45
CA SER A 83 39.48 -6.55 -3.10
C SER A 83 38.02 -6.74 -3.51
N ARG A 84 37.77 -7.60 -4.51
CA ARG A 84 36.41 -7.99 -4.91
C ARG A 84 35.73 -8.88 -3.87
N PRO A 85 34.40 -8.80 -3.77
CA PRO A 85 33.62 -9.75 -2.97
C PRO A 85 33.69 -11.15 -3.59
N VAL A 86 33.48 -12.18 -2.76
CA VAL A 86 33.43 -13.58 -3.24
C VAL A 86 32.15 -13.83 -4.03
N ASN A 87 31.03 -13.32 -3.52
CA ASN A 87 29.71 -13.41 -4.16
C ASN A 87 29.36 -12.05 -4.78
N THR A 88 28.61 -12.07 -5.88
CA THR A 88 28.03 -10.84 -6.45
C THR A 88 27.18 -10.16 -5.41
N THR A 89 27.33 -8.84 -5.28
CA THR A 89 26.61 -8.03 -4.30
C THR A 89 26.21 -6.69 -4.89
N VAL A 90 25.16 -6.10 -4.33
CA VAL A 90 24.78 -4.71 -4.62
C VAL A 90 25.63 -3.80 -3.73
N SER A 91 26.40 -2.90 -4.32
CA SER A 91 27.19 -1.90 -3.59
C SER A 91 26.39 -0.63 -3.30
N ALA A 92 25.47 -0.27 -4.19
CA ALA A 92 24.61 0.90 -4.01
C ALA A 92 23.21 0.67 -4.58
N TYR A 93 22.20 1.13 -3.84
CA TYR A 93 20.82 1.19 -4.31
C TYR A 93 20.11 2.42 -3.73
N ARG A 94 19.68 3.32 -4.61
CA ARG A 94 18.94 4.53 -4.25
C ARG A 94 17.81 4.77 -5.25
N THR A 95 16.75 5.38 -4.76
CA THR A 95 15.57 5.71 -5.58
C THR A 95 15.09 7.11 -5.28
N GLU A 96 14.46 7.74 -6.26
CA GLU A 96 13.86 9.06 -6.18
C GLU A 96 12.48 9.04 -6.83
N ILE A 97 11.50 9.69 -6.22
CA ILE A 97 10.16 9.85 -6.78
C ILE A 97 9.98 11.28 -7.29
N LEU A 98 9.44 11.42 -8.51
CA LEU A 98 9.20 12.69 -9.19
C LEU A 98 7.73 12.79 -9.63
N PRO A 99 7.10 13.98 -9.63
CA PRO A 99 7.69 15.31 -9.35
C PRO A 99 7.89 15.62 -7.85
N GLY A 100 7.51 14.72 -6.96
CA GLY A 100 7.63 14.83 -5.51
C GLY A 100 6.59 13.97 -4.82
N ASP A 101 6.36 14.24 -3.54
CA ASP A 101 5.52 13.41 -2.68
C ASP A 101 4.03 13.74 -2.76
N ALA A 102 3.63 14.77 -3.52
CA ALA A 102 2.22 15.15 -3.68
C ALA A 102 1.87 15.34 -5.15
N VAL A 103 0.78 14.71 -5.59
CA VAL A 103 0.33 14.74 -7.00
C VAL A 103 -1.18 14.82 -7.08
N SER A 104 -1.66 15.40 -8.18
CA SER A 104 -3.07 15.30 -8.55
C SER A 104 -3.33 14.03 -9.36
N PRO A 105 -4.55 13.50 -9.35
CA PRO A 105 -4.96 12.43 -10.27
C PRO A 105 -4.58 12.77 -11.71
N GLY A 106 -4.23 11.75 -12.50
CA GLY A 106 -3.77 11.95 -13.88
C GLY A 106 -2.32 12.41 -14.03
N THR A 107 -1.66 12.87 -12.95
CA THR A 107 -0.25 13.26 -12.99
C THR A 107 0.65 12.05 -13.20
N LYS A 108 1.58 12.15 -14.16
CA LYS A 108 2.58 11.12 -14.39
C LYS A 108 3.64 11.15 -13.29
N VAL A 109 3.71 10.06 -12.53
CA VAL A 109 4.71 9.82 -11.50
C VAL A 109 5.85 9.01 -12.10
N LYS A 110 7.07 9.30 -11.67
CA LYS A 110 8.28 8.55 -12.04
C LYS A 110 9.03 8.14 -10.79
N VAL A 111 9.42 6.87 -10.71
CA VAL A 111 10.35 6.36 -9.70
C VAL A 111 11.64 6.01 -10.41
N LYS A 112 12.68 6.83 -10.20
CA LYS A 112 14.01 6.62 -10.76
C LYS A 112 14.85 5.83 -9.78
N SER A 113 15.52 4.80 -10.26
CA SER A 113 16.43 3.97 -9.47
C SER A 113 17.85 4.10 -9.99
N TYR A 114 18.81 4.03 -9.09
CA TYR A 114 20.23 3.96 -9.39
C TYR A 114 20.82 2.79 -8.62
N ILE A 115 21.39 1.84 -9.35
CA ILE A 115 21.83 0.57 -8.82
C ILE A 115 23.29 0.36 -9.24
N GLU A 116 24.14 -0.08 -8.33
CA GLU A 116 25.49 -0.57 -8.64
C GLU A 116 25.65 -1.99 -8.12
N VAL A 117 26.05 -2.88 -9.02
CA VAL A 117 26.25 -4.30 -8.75
C VAL A 117 27.71 -4.66 -9.03
N VAL A 118 28.36 -5.22 -8.02
CA VAL A 118 29.75 -5.68 -8.07
C VAL A 118 29.73 -7.19 -8.29
N GLU A 119 30.40 -7.66 -9.34
CA GLU A 119 30.47 -9.08 -9.62
C GLU A 119 31.43 -9.78 -8.66
N GLY A 120 30.98 -10.91 -8.13
CA GLY A 120 31.80 -11.73 -7.26
C GLY A 120 32.82 -12.56 -8.04
N SER A 121 33.93 -12.90 -7.38
CA SER A 121 34.94 -13.79 -7.96
C SER A 121 34.46 -15.23 -8.21
N SER A 122 33.32 -15.63 -7.62
CA SER A 122 32.69 -16.94 -7.84
C SER A 122 32.10 -17.14 -9.25
N GLY A 123 31.90 -16.08 -10.04
CA GLY A 123 31.42 -16.17 -11.42
C GLY A 123 29.97 -16.66 -11.56
N LYS A 124 29.16 -16.56 -10.51
CA LYS A 124 27.73 -16.92 -10.57
C LYS A 124 26.99 -15.97 -11.53
N PRO A 125 26.01 -16.46 -12.29
CA PRO A 125 25.13 -15.61 -13.10
C PRO A 125 24.49 -14.51 -12.25
N VAL A 126 24.23 -13.38 -12.90
CA VAL A 126 23.59 -12.22 -12.28
C VAL A 126 22.23 -12.05 -12.95
N VAL A 127 21.17 -12.08 -12.16
CA VAL A 127 19.83 -11.69 -12.57
C VAL A 127 19.40 -10.59 -11.62
N LEU A 128 19.39 -9.36 -12.10
CA LEU A 128 18.98 -8.19 -11.34
C LEU A 128 17.56 -7.85 -11.72
N GLU A 129 16.66 -7.88 -10.75
CA GLU A 129 15.25 -7.54 -10.94
C GLU A 129 14.86 -6.41 -9.99
N GLU A 130 14.03 -5.50 -10.49
CA GLU A 130 13.42 -4.44 -9.68
C GLU A 130 11.91 -4.61 -9.71
N ARG A 131 11.28 -4.55 -8.53
CA ARG A 131 9.83 -4.65 -8.38
C ARG A 131 9.27 -3.38 -7.77
N LEU A 132 8.42 -2.69 -8.53
CA LEU A 132 7.59 -1.62 -8.01
C LEU A 132 6.28 -2.19 -7.46
N THR A 133 5.89 -1.79 -6.25
CA THR A 133 4.57 -2.08 -5.68
C THR A 133 3.91 -0.80 -5.18
N ILE A 134 2.66 -0.59 -5.56
CA ILE A 134 1.80 0.49 -5.08
C ILE A 134 0.78 -0.14 -4.14
N TRP A 135 0.75 0.36 -2.91
CA TRP A 135 -0.05 -0.16 -1.81
C TRP A 135 -1.30 0.71 -1.59
N ASP A 136 -2.33 0.10 -1.01
CA ASP A 136 -3.55 0.81 -0.62
C ASP A 136 -3.28 1.85 0.46
N ASN A 137 -4.03 2.96 0.43
CA ASN A 137 -3.84 4.10 1.32
C ASN A 137 -4.51 3.91 2.69
N GLU A 138 -5.45 2.98 2.82
CA GLU A 138 -6.11 2.62 4.07
C GLU A 138 -5.50 1.35 4.68
N ASP A 139 -5.19 0.36 3.83
CA ASP A 139 -4.53 -0.89 4.24
C ASP A 139 -3.25 -1.17 3.44
N ASN A 140 -2.11 -0.76 4.00
CA ASN A 140 -0.78 -0.95 3.40
C ASN A 140 -0.37 -2.44 3.21
N THR A 141 -1.17 -3.41 3.60
CA THR A 141 -0.95 -4.84 3.30
C THR A 141 -1.54 -5.26 1.96
N ILE A 142 -2.44 -4.45 1.39
CA ILE A 142 -3.09 -4.70 0.11
C ILE A 142 -2.28 -4.04 -0.99
N ALA A 143 -1.65 -4.86 -1.83
CA ALA A 143 -1.00 -4.39 -3.05
C ALA A 143 -2.08 -4.06 -4.09
N LEU A 144 -2.17 -2.79 -4.47
CA LEU A 144 -3.08 -2.33 -5.52
C LEU A 144 -2.54 -2.67 -6.91
N LYS A 145 -1.23 -2.50 -7.09
CA LYS A 145 -0.53 -2.88 -8.33
C LYS A 145 0.91 -3.25 -8.02
N ALA A 146 1.43 -4.25 -8.72
CA ALA A 146 2.85 -4.56 -8.71
C ALA A 146 3.36 -4.81 -10.14
N MET A 147 4.61 -4.49 -10.38
CA MET A 147 5.33 -4.81 -11.60
C MET A 147 6.78 -5.16 -11.27
N THR A 148 7.20 -6.36 -11.66
CA THR A 148 8.60 -6.78 -11.64
C THR A 148 9.19 -6.66 -13.04
N LYS A 149 10.39 -6.11 -13.14
CA LYS A 149 11.15 -6.01 -14.37
C LYS A 149 12.61 -6.33 -14.14
N GLU A 150 13.20 -6.96 -15.13
CA GLU A 150 14.63 -7.19 -15.15
C GLU A 150 15.36 -5.86 -15.41
N ALA A 151 16.29 -5.52 -14.51
CA ALA A 151 17.13 -4.35 -14.59
C ALA A 151 18.46 -4.64 -15.31
N GLY A 152 18.94 -5.89 -15.26
CA GLY A 152 20.12 -6.36 -16.00
C GLY A 152 20.54 -7.80 -15.70
N GLU A 153 21.36 -8.37 -16.58
CA GLU A 153 21.83 -9.79 -16.53
C GLU A 153 23.33 -9.93 -16.16
N ARG A 154 23.97 -8.82 -15.77
CA ARG A 154 25.40 -8.73 -15.42
C ARG A 154 25.63 -7.68 -14.34
N GLY A 155 26.82 -7.64 -13.76
CA GLY A 155 27.19 -6.53 -12.89
C GLY A 155 27.32 -5.22 -13.65
N GLY A 156 27.57 -4.14 -12.92
CA GLY A 156 27.68 -2.79 -13.47
C GLY A 156 26.74 -1.80 -12.80
N GLY A 157 26.71 -0.61 -13.36
CA GLY A 157 25.84 0.48 -12.92
C GLY A 157 24.61 0.55 -13.80
N PHE A 158 23.44 0.68 -13.20
CA PHE A 158 22.15 0.75 -13.88
C PHE A 158 21.35 1.95 -13.41
N THR A 159 20.55 2.52 -14.30
CA THR A 159 19.52 3.49 -13.98
C THR A 159 18.18 3.00 -14.50
N GLY A 160 17.24 2.75 -13.59
CA GLY A 160 15.87 2.37 -13.90
C GLY A 160 14.92 3.55 -13.77
N GLU A 161 13.80 3.50 -14.51
CA GLU A 161 12.69 4.42 -14.35
C GLU A 161 11.38 3.64 -14.49
N PHE A 162 10.63 3.52 -13.40
CA PHE A 162 9.21 3.19 -13.48
C PHE A 162 8.41 4.47 -13.72
N SER A 163 7.37 4.38 -14.55
CA SER A 163 6.43 5.48 -14.73
C SER A 163 5.00 5.01 -14.72
N PHE A 164 4.14 5.70 -13.99
CA PHE A 164 2.73 5.36 -13.85
C PHE A 164 1.92 6.63 -13.59
N THR A 165 0.60 6.50 -13.68
CA THR A 165 -0.33 7.58 -13.40
C THR A 165 -1.40 7.05 -12.47
N LEU A 166 -1.66 7.74 -11.36
CA LEU A 166 -2.79 7.42 -10.51
C LEU A 166 -4.09 7.82 -11.24
N PRO A 167 -5.00 6.87 -11.52
CA PRO A 167 -6.24 7.15 -12.23
C PRO A 167 -7.19 8.05 -11.43
N ASP A 168 -8.09 8.72 -12.14
CA ASP A 168 -9.19 9.45 -11.53
C ASP A 168 -10.13 8.51 -10.76
N GLY A 169 -10.75 9.04 -9.70
CA GLY A 169 -11.70 8.29 -8.87
C GLY A 169 -11.07 7.51 -7.72
N LEU A 170 -9.74 7.52 -7.58
CA LEU A 170 -9.07 7.06 -6.38
C LEU A 170 -9.33 7.97 -5.18
N PRO A 171 -9.55 7.43 -3.98
CA PRO A 171 -9.74 8.24 -2.79
C PRO A 171 -8.50 9.08 -2.49
N GLN A 172 -8.72 10.30 -1.98
CA GLN A 172 -7.64 11.17 -1.51
C GLN A 172 -6.92 10.49 -0.33
N GLY A 173 -5.60 10.47 -0.35
CA GLY A 173 -4.84 9.78 0.69
C GLY A 173 -3.36 9.69 0.37
N VAL A 174 -2.62 9.04 1.27
CA VAL A 174 -1.18 8.76 1.08
C VAL A 174 -1.05 7.30 0.65
N TYR A 175 -0.60 7.10 -0.59
CA TYR A 175 -0.34 5.79 -1.17
C TYR A 175 1.13 5.44 -0.99
N PRO A 176 1.47 4.36 -0.26
CA PRO A 176 2.83 3.88 -0.20
C PRO A 176 3.27 3.30 -1.55
N VAL A 177 4.48 3.62 -1.96
CA VAL A 177 5.11 3.06 -3.17
C VAL A 177 6.44 2.44 -2.76
N SER A 178 6.57 1.11 -2.91
CA SER A 178 7.83 0.41 -2.64
C SER A 178 8.54 0.03 -3.93
N SER A 179 9.87 0.09 -3.90
CA SER A 179 10.75 -0.45 -4.92
C SER A 179 11.70 -1.46 -4.28
N ASP A 180 11.50 -2.74 -4.60
CA ASP A 180 12.28 -3.86 -4.10
C ASP A 180 13.33 -4.25 -5.14
N LEU A 181 14.59 -4.36 -4.73
CA LEU A 181 15.69 -4.83 -5.56
C LEU A 181 16.01 -6.27 -5.22
N MET A 182 15.99 -7.12 -6.23
CA MET A 182 16.25 -8.55 -6.13
C MET A 182 17.49 -8.90 -6.93
N LEU A 183 18.39 -9.68 -6.33
CA LEU A 183 19.55 -10.25 -6.99
C LEU A 183 19.43 -11.77 -6.93
N ASN A 184 19.35 -12.41 -8.10
CA ASN A 184 19.18 -13.86 -8.22
C ASN A 184 17.95 -14.38 -7.44
N GLY A 185 16.87 -13.60 -7.42
CA GLY A 185 15.63 -13.92 -6.71
C GLY A 185 15.64 -13.62 -5.21
N GLU A 186 16.76 -13.18 -4.62
CA GLU A 186 16.85 -12.79 -3.22
C GLU A 186 16.68 -11.27 -3.07
N LEU A 187 15.89 -10.84 -2.09
CA LEU A 187 15.73 -9.42 -1.77
C LEU A 187 17.05 -8.88 -1.17
N VAL A 188 17.67 -7.94 -1.86
CA VAL A 188 18.96 -7.33 -1.46
C VAL A 188 18.86 -5.86 -1.10
N GLY A 189 17.72 -5.22 -1.40
CA GLY A 189 17.44 -3.88 -0.93
C GLY A 189 15.99 -3.48 -1.18
N ASP A 190 15.49 -2.55 -0.37
CA ASP A 190 14.17 -1.96 -0.55
C ASP A 190 14.20 -0.44 -0.32
N LYS A 191 13.29 0.25 -0.98
CA LYS A 191 13.02 1.67 -0.77
C LYS A 191 11.51 1.89 -0.75
N ARG A 192 11.06 2.78 0.13
CA ARG A 192 9.66 3.19 0.22
C ARG A 192 9.55 4.70 0.06
N HIS A 193 8.55 5.09 -0.72
CA HIS A 193 8.12 6.47 -0.93
C HIS A 193 6.66 6.60 -0.49
N SER A 194 6.28 7.81 -0.12
CA SER A 194 4.90 8.15 0.22
C SER A 194 4.37 9.11 -0.83
N LEU A 195 3.31 8.73 -1.52
CA LEU A 195 2.70 9.54 -2.56
C LEU A 195 1.32 10.02 -2.12
N GLN A 196 1.20 11.30 -1.80
CA GLN A 196 -0.03 11.96 -1.44
C GLN A 196 -0.83 12.32 -2.69
N LEU A 197 -1.98 11.68 -2.86
CA LEU A 197 -2.97 12.09 -3.86
C LEU A 197 -3.76 13.29 -3.30
N VAL A 198 -3.77 14.41 -4.03
CA VAL A 198 -4.48 15.64 -3.63
C VAL A 198 -5.35 16.13 -4.79
N PHE A 199 -6.64 16.31 -4.53
CA PHE A 199 -7.53 17.01 -5.44
C PHE A 199 -7.30 18.51 -5.30
N LEU A 200 -6.77 19.14 -6.34
CA LEU A 200 -6.76 20.60 -6.42
C LEU A 200 -8.20 21.04 -6.71
N ALA A 201 -8.91 21.48 -5.67
CA ALA A 201 -10.17 22.19 -5.86
C ALA A 201 -9.92 23.39 -6.77
N GLY A 202 -10.72 23.53 -7.83
CA GLY A 202 -10.55 24.57 -8.84
C GLY A 202 -10.33 25.96 -8.22
N GLU A 203 -9.31 26.66 -8.73
CA GLU A 203 -9.05 28.09 -8.54
C GLU A 203 -9.44 28.70 -7.17
N THR A 204 -8.72 28.32 -6.11
CA THR A 204 -8.12 29.25 -5.13
C THR A 204 -7.34 28.45 -4.07
N PRO A 205 -6.06 28.78 -3.80
CA PRO A 205 -5.34 28.18 -2.68
C PRO A 205 -5.89 28.75 -1.37
N GLN A 206 -6.95 28.16 -0.84
CA GLN A 206 -7.36 28.43 0.53
C GLN A 206 -6.57 27.51 1.46
N LEU A 207 -5.47 28.06 1.95
CA LEU A 207 -4.70 27.58 3.10
C LEU A 207 -5.67 27.47 4.29
N LEU A 208 -6.18 26.27 4.58
CA LEU A 208 -6.91 26.02 5.82
C LEU A 208 -5.89 25.96 6.97
N ALA A 209 -5.47 27.13 7.46
CA ALA A 209 -4.79 27.24 8.73
C ALA A 209 -5.81 27.00 9.85
N LEU A 210 -5.70 25.87 10.54
CA LEU A 210 -6.37 25.64 11.82
C LEU A 210 -5.86 26.67 12.82
N ALA A 211 -6.69 27.69 13.13
CA ALA A 211 -6.43 28.61 14.21
C ALA A 211 -6.63 27.91 15.56
N PRO A 212 -5.73 28.08 16.55
CA PRO A 212 -5.98 27.58 17.89
C PRO A 212 -7.06 28.44 18.55
N VAL A 213 -8.14 27.80 19.01
CA VAL A 213 -9.12 28.40 19.90
C VAL A 213 -8.42 28.71 21.23
N ALA A 214 -8.10 29.99 21.44
CA ALA A 214 -7.72 30.49 22.75
C ALA A 214 -8.99 30.62 23.61
N GLY A 215 -9.18 29.68 24.54
CA GLY A 215 -10.16 29.79 25.60
C GLY A 215 -9.69 30.77 26.68
N ARG A 216 -10.61 31.63 27.13
CA ARG A 216 -10.48 32.48 28.32
C ARG A 216 -10.74 31.70 29.59
#